data_AF-A0A7Z9T907-F1
#
_entry.id   AF-A0A7Z9T907-F1
#
_cell.length_a   1.000
_cell.length_b   1.000
_cell.length_c   1.000
_cell.angle_alpha   90.00
_cell.angle_beta   90.00
_cell.angle_gamma   90.00
#
_symmetry.space_group_name_H-M   'P 1'
#
loop_
_entity.id
_entity.type
_entity.pdbx_description
1 polymer ?
#
loop_
_entity_poly.entity_id
_entity_poly.type
_entity_poly.pdbx_seq_one_letter_code
_entity_poly.pdbx_strand_id
1 'polypeptide(L)'
;MATTFIDALDLGQQSAIDYLGISFSALDYAGHRFGPRSHEVQDILIRLDETLGHLFDHLDATVGEGGYVVSLSADHGALPIPEELVSQQIDAGRIPAADIVSAAEHAAAEFLGPGEHVARFEEQDFYFSPGVYDRLAEKPGSLDQIADAIESIEGIARVYRADTIRDRRDTGNSVERALARSYYPGRSGDLLIVVRPYWTTSTNAAGHGTSYGYDTRVPILLMGSAILPGQYLAPVTPADIAPTLAYLSRITLAYADGRVLHEALIGLQ
;
A
#
# COMPACT_ATOMS: atom_id res chain seq x y z
N MET A 1 -18.54 -18.38 3.79
CA MET A 1 -19.11 -17.42 2.81
C MET A 1 -18.56 -17.65 1.42
N ALA A 2 -17.24 -17.65 1.19
CA ALA A 2 -16.67 -17.91 -0.14
C ALA A 2 -17.09 -19.27 -0.72
N THR A 3 -17.02 -20.34 0.07
CA THR A 3 -17.47 -21.69 -0.32
C THR A 3 -18.93 -21.72 -0.77
N THR A 4 -19.81 -20.99 -0.07
CA THR A 4 -21.22 -20.85 -0.46
C THR A 4 -21.39 -20.22 -1.85
N PHE A 5 -20.56 -19.24 -2.23
CA PHE A 5 -20.60 -18.66 -3.57
C PHE A 5 -20.05 -19.62 -4.63
N ILE A 6 -19.01 -20.38 -4.30
CA ILE A 6 -18.47 -21.44 -5.18
C ILE A 6 -19.58 -22.44 -5.53
N ASP A 7 -20.32 -22.90 -4.53
CA ASP A 7 -21.40 -23.88 -4.73
C ASP A 7 -22.62 -23.29 -5.45
N ALA A 8 -23.06 -22.11 -5.02
CA ALA A 8 -24.31 -21.53 -5.53
C ALA A 8 -24.20 -21.01 -6.97
N LEU A 9 -22.98 -20.74 -7.44
CA LEU A 9 -22.70 -20.22 -8.79
C LEU A 9 -21.97 -21.24 -9.67
N ASP A 10 -21.75 -22.46 -9.18
CA ASP A 10 -21.00 -23.52 -9.87
C ASP A 10 -19.61 -23.06 -10.36
N LEU A 11 -18.90 -22.24 -9.57
CA LEU A 11 -17.63 -21.65 -9.98
C LEU A 11 -16.56 -22.73 -10.20
N GLY A 12 -15.90 -22.70 -11.36
CA GLY A 12 -14.87 -23.67 -11.74
C GLY A 12 -15.41 -25.04 -12.16
N GLN A 13 -16.73 -25.19 -12.28
CA GLN A 13 -17.40 -26.46 -12.63
C GLN A 13 -17.95 -26.46 -14.07
N GLN A 14 -17.72 -25.38 -14.82
CA GLN A 14 -18.17 -25.21 -16.20
C GLN A 14 -16.97 -25.13 -17.16
N SER A 15 -17.23 -24.91 -18.45
CA SER A 15 -16.17 -24.82 -19.47
C SER A 15 -15.41 -23.50 -19.48
N ALA A 16 -15.98 -22.44 -18.89
CA ALA A 16 -15.35 -21.13 -18.81
C ALA A 16 -14.45 -21.04 -17.57
N ILE A 17 -13.46 -20.15 -17.61
CA ILE A 17 -12.65 -19.81 -16.43
C ILE A 17 -13.41 -18.77 -15.61
N ASP A 18 -13.69 -19.10 -14.35
CA ASP A 18 -14.25 -18.18 -13.37
C ASP A 18 -13.15 -17.50 -12.55
N TYR A 19 -13.46 -16.34 -11.98
CA TYR A 19 -12.55 -15.59 -11.09
C TYR A 19 -13.25 -15.25 -9.77
N LEU A 20 -12.61 -15.59 -8.65
CA LEU A 20 -13.08 -15.27 -7.31
C LEU A 20 -12.01 -14.48 -6.56
N GLY A 21 -12.33 -13.23 -6.20
CA GLY A 21 -11.52 -12.40 -5.32
C GLY A 21 -12.03 -12.45 -3.88
N ILE A 22 -11.15 -12.68 -2.91
CA ILE A 22 -11.48 -12.72 -1.49
C ILE A 22 -10.51 -11.79 -0.75
N SER A 23 -11.04 -10.94 0.13
CA SER A 23 -10.25 -10.10 1.04
C SER A 23 -10.53 -10.51 2.48
N PHE A 24 -9.47 -10.79 3.25
CA PHE A 24 -9.54 -11.15 4.66
C PHE A 24 -9.13 -9.96 5.54
N SER A 25 -10.06 -9.03 5.74
CA SER A 25 -9.76 -7.72 6.35
C SER A 25 -9.54 -7.74 7.88
N ALA A 26 -9.84 -8.84 8.57
CA ALA A 26 -9.77 -8.90 10.04
C ALA A 26 -8.35 -8.63 10.58
N LEU A 27 -7.33 -9.06 9.84
CA LEU A 27 -5.93 -8.87 10.22
C LEU A 27 -5.55 -7.39 10.28
N ASP A 28 -6.03 -6.58 9.33
CA ASP A 28 -5.77 -5.15 9.27
C ASP A 28 -6.37 -4.40 10.47
N TYR A 29 -7.66 -4.64 10.75
CA TYR A 29 -8.34 -4.05 11.91
C TYR A 29 -7.63 -4.36 13.23
N ALA A 30 -7.19 -5.62 13.42
CA ALA A 30 -6.46 -6.01 14.60
C ALA A 30 -5.04 -5.43 14.63
N GLY A 31 -4.35 -5.40 13.50
CA GLY A 31 -3.04 -4.78 13.35
C GLY A 31 -3.06 -3.31 13.75
N HIS A 32 -4.03 -2.54 13.26
CA HIS A 32 -4.24 -1.16 13.69
C HIS A 32 -4.50 -1.05 15.20
N ARG A 33 -5.40 -1.89 15.74
CA ARG A 33 -5.85 -1.74 17.12
C ARG A 33 -4.81 -2.19 18.15
N PHE A 34 -4.09 -3.26 17.87
CA PHE A 34 -3.25 -3.96 18.85
C PHE A 34 -1.76 -3.99 18.47
N GLY A 35 -1.42 -3.68 17.22
CA GLY A 35 -0.06 -3.73 16.69
C GLY A 35 0.31 -5.10 16.11
N PRO A 36 1.28 -5.14 15.18
CA PRO A 36 1.57 -6.34 14.37
C PRO A 36 2.20 -7.50 15.14
N ARG A 37 2.66 -7.29 16.38
CA ARG A 37 3.30 -8.31 17.23
C ARG A 37 2.43 -8.74 18.42
N SER A 38 1.16 -8.35 18.43
CA SER A 38 0.21 -8.64 19.49
C SER A 38 -0.27 -10.11 19.47
N HIS A 39 -0.79 -10.59 20.60
CA HIS A 39 -1.43 -11.91 20.67
C HIS A 39 -2.71 -11.96 19.83
N GLU A 40 -3.40 -10.84 19.67
CA GLU A 40 -4.59 -10.70 18.83
C GLU A 40 -4.27 -10.93 17.35
N VAL A 41 -3.20 -10.32 16.84
CA VAL A 41 -2.71 -10.56 15.48
C VAL A 41 -2.25 -12.02 15.32
N GLN A 42 -1.56 -12.58 16.31
CA GLN A 42 -1.15 -13.98 16.29
C GLN A 42 -2.34 -14.95 16.20
N ASP A 43 -3.38 -14.76 17.03
CA ASP A 43 -4.60 -15.59 17.01
C ASP A 43 -5.33 -15.47 15.67
N ILE A 44 -5.44 -14.26 15.11
CA ILE A 44 -6.06 -14.05 13.79
C ILE A 44 -5.29 -14.77 12.69
N LEU A 45 -3.96 -14.74 12.71
CA LEU A 45 -3.14 -15.45 11.71
C LEU A 45 -3.33 -16.98 11.80
N ILE A 46 -3.40 -17.54 13.02
CA ILE A 46 -3.68 -18.97 13.21
C ILE A 46 -5.06 -19.34 12.67
N ARG A 47 -6.08 -18.51 12.94
CA ARG A 47 -7.44 -18.73 12.41
C ARG A 47 -7.53 -18.53 10.90
N LEU A 48 -6.73 -17.63 10.35
CA LEU A 48 -6.65 -17.42 8.91
C LEU A 48 -6.06 -18.65 8.22
N ASP A 49 -5.03 -19.26 8.80
CA ASP A 49 -4.46 -20.53 8.32
C ASP A 49 -5.51 -21.64 8.27
N GLU A 50 -6.25 -21.87 9.37
CA GLU A 50 -7.37 -22.83 9.40
C GLU A 50 -8.47 -22.49 8.37
N THR A 51 -8.78 -21.21 8.21
CA THR A 51 -9.80 -20.73 7.26
C THR A 51 -9.38 -20.99 5.80
N LEU A 52 -8.10 -20.76 5.48
CA LEU A 52 -7.55 -21.05 4.17
C LEU A 52 -7.52 -22.56 3.91
N GLY A 53 -7.13 -23.37 4.90
CA GLY A 53 -7.20 -24.83 4.84
C GLY A 53 -8.59 -25.32 4.45
N HIS A 54 -9.62 -24.87 5.17
CA HIS A 54 -11.01 -25.24 4.84
C HIS A 54 -11.45 -24.76 3.45
N LEU A 55 -10.97 -23.60 2.98
CA LEU A 55 -11.27 -23.12 1.64
C LEU A 55 -10.63 -24.03 0.57
N PHE A 56 -9.38 -24.43 0.76
CA PHE A 56 -8.67 -25.29 -0.18
C PHE A 56 -9.23 -26.71 -0.19
N ASP A 57 -9.55 -27.29 0.97
CA ASP A 57 -10.24 -28.59 1.07
C ASP A 57 -11.58 -28.59 0.29
N HIS A 58 -12.32 -27.48 0.37
CA HIS A 58 -13.57 -27.32 -0.38
C HIS A 58 -13.34 -27.22 -1.88
N LEU A 59 -12.32 -26.48 -2.32
CA LEU A 59 -11.94 -26.38 -3.72
C LEU A 59 -11.45 -27.73 -4.27
N ASP A 60 -10.68 -28.48 -3.51
CA ASP A 60 -10.21 -29.83 -3.88
C ASP A 60 -11.40 -30.79 -4.04
N ALA A 61 -12.40 -30.71 -3.16
CA ALA A 61 -13.59 -31.55 -3.24
C ALA A 61 -14.55 -31.17 -4.39
N THR A 62 -14.62 -29.88 -4.73
CA THR A 62 -15.64 -29.33 -5.65
C THR A 62 -15.11 -29.14 -7.07
N VAL A 63 -13.91 -28.59 -7.21
CA VAL A 63 -13.26 -28.25 -8.48
C VAL A 63 -12.14 -29.25 -8.82
N GLY A 64 -11.51 -29.84 -7.81
CA GLY A 64 -10.36 -30.74 -7.94
C GLY A 64 -9.02 -30.00 -7.87
N GLU A 65 -8.01 -30.62 -7.26
CA GLU A 65 -6.66 -30.05 -7.02
C GLU A 65 -6.00 -29.43 -8.29
N GLY A 66 -6.29 -29.99 -9.47
CA GLY A 66 -5.77 -29.50 -10.76
C GLY A 66 -6.64 -28.47 -11.48
N GLY A 67 -7.82 -28.16 -10.92
CA GLY A 67 -8.84 -27.33 -11.56
C GLY A 67 -8.81 -25.85 -11.16
N TYR A 68 -7.93 -25.46 -10.24
CA TYR A 68 -7.80 -24.06 -9.81
C TYR A 68 -6.34 -23.60 -9.64
N VAL A 69 -6.17 -22.28 -9.63
CA VAL A 69 -4.92 -21.58 -9.32
C VAL A 69 -5.23 -20.51 -8.28
N VAL A 70 -4.40 -20.41 -7.25
CA VAL A 70 -4.50 -19.42 -6.20
C VAL A 70 -3.33 -18.45 -6.32
N SER A 71 -3.63 -17.16 -6.19
CA SER A 71 -2.65 -16.15 -5.81
C SER A 71 -3.07 -15.55 -4.48
N LEU A 72 -2.15 -15.53 -3.51
CA LEU A 72 -2.34 -14.92 -2.20
C LEU A 72 -1.26 -13.87 -1.95
N SER A 73 -1.69 -12.68 -1.55
CA SER A 73 -0.84 -11.54 -1.24
C SER A 73 -1.45 -10.71 -0.11
N ALA A 74 -0.72 -9.71 0.37
CA ALA A 74 -1.30 -8.60 1.09
C ALA A 74 -1.36 -7.36 0.19
N ASP A 75 -2.24 -6.43 0.52
CA ASP A 75 -2.30 -5.08 -0.03
C ASP A 75 -1.17 -4.19 0.50
N HIS A 76 -0.78 -4.39 1.76
CA HIS A 76 0.39 -3.74 2.37
C HIS A 76 0.95 -4.57 3.54
N GLY A 77 2.10 -4.12 4.06
CA GLY A 77 2.68 -4.54 5.32
C GLY A 77 2.16 -3.70 6.49
N ALA A 78 2.95 -3.58 7.55
CA ALA A 78 2.58 -2.81 8.73
C ALA A 78 3.79 -2.26 9.48
N LEU A 79 3.63 -1.05 9.99
CA LEU A 79 4.54 -0.38 10.91
C LEU A 79 4.51 -1.05 12.30
N PRO A 80 5.67 -1.34 12.94
CA PRO A 80 5.71 -1.70 14.36
C PRO A 80 5.29 -0.54 15.27
N ILE A 81 4.77 -0.83 16.47
CA ILE A 81 4.35 0.22 17.42
C ILE A 81 5.54 1.15 17.74
N PRO A 82 5.46 2.47 17.45
CA PRO A 82 6.56 3.40 17.69
C PRO A 82 7.08 3.38 19.14
N GLU A 83 6.19 3.29 20.12
CA GLU A 83 6.57 3.25 21.54
C GLU A 83 7.41 2.02 21.91
N GLU A 84 7.18 0.86 21.27
CA GLU A 84 7.99 -0.34 21.48
C GLU A 84 9.40 -0.13 20.90
N LEU A 85 9.50 0.53 19.75
CA LEU A 85 10.78 0.83 19.09
C LEU A 85 11.60 1.84 19.89
N VAL A 86 10.95 2.87 20.45
CA VAL A 86 11.58 3.83 21.36
C VAL A 86 12.17 3.12 22.59
N SER A 87 11.46 2.13 23.15
CA SER A 87 11.98 1.33 24.28
C SER A 87 13.24 0.51 23.92
N GLN A 88 13.44 0.26 22.62
CA GLN A 88 14.61 -0.42 22.04
C GLN A 88 15.67 0.57 21.52
N GLN A 89 15.56 1.86 21.85
CA GLN A 89 16.49 2.92 21.43
C GLN A 89 16.54 3.12 19.89
N ILE A 90 15.44 2.81 19.20
CA ILE A 90 15.26 3.09 17.77
C ILE A 90 14.59 4.46 17.62
N ASP A 91 15.07 5.27 16.69
CA ASP A 91 14.43 6.54 16.30
C ASP A 91 13.06 6.26 15.68
N ALA A 92 12.00 6.56 16.42
CA ALA A 92 10.61 6.33 16.09
C ALA A 92 9.73 7.32 16.87
N GLY A 93 8.53 7.61 16.38
CA GLY A 93 7.67 8.55 17.06
C GLY A 93 6.33 8.80 16.38
N ARG A 94 5.58 9.75 16.92
CA ARG A 94 4.29 10.16 16.39
C ARG A 94 4.27 11.67 16.16
N ILE A 95 3.66 12.07 15.06
CA ILE A 95 3.50 13.46 14.67
C ILE A 95 2.00 13.77 14.63
N PRO A 96 1.47 14.65 15.48
CA PRO A 96 0.09 15.09 15.33
C PRO A 96 -0.12 15.71 13.94
N ALA A 97 -1.07 15.19 13.17
CA ALA A 97 -1.39 15.72 11.83
C ALA A 97 -1.72 17.22 11.86
N ALA A 98 -2.31 17.70 12.96
CA ALA A 98 -2.61 19.11 13.17
C ALA A 98 -1.36 19.99 13.22
N ASP A 99 -0.21 19.49 13.67
CA ASP A 99 1.03 20.27 13.74
C ASP A 99 1.58 20.54 12.34
N ILE A 100 1.47 19.55 11.43
CA ILE A 100 1.82 19.69 10.02
C ILE A 100 0.94 20.74 9.34
N VAL A 101 -0.38 20.65 9.54
CA VAL A 101 -1.35 21.62 9.00
C VAL A 101 -1.07 23.01 9.55
N SER A 102 -0.85 23.14 10.86
CA SER A 102 -0.58 24.43 11.51
C SER A 102 0.72 25.07 11.02
N ALA A 103 1.78 24.28 10.81
CA ALA A 103 3.05 24.80 10.27
C ALA A 103 2.86 25.36 8.85
N ALA A 104 2.11 24.64 8.02
CA ALA A 104 1.80 25.07 6.66
C ALA A 104 0.92 26.33 6.62
N GLU A 105 -0.13 26.39 7.44
CA GLU A 105 -1.01 27.57 7.55
C GLU A 105 -0.23 28.80 8.01
N HIS A 106 0.64 28.65 9.01
CA HIS A 106 1.46 29.75 9.51
C HIS A 106 2.40 30.29 8.43
N ALA A 107 3.11 29.41 7.73
CA ALA A 107 4.02 29.80 6.65
C ALA A 107 3.26 30.42 5.47
N ALA A 108 2.11 29.86 5.07
CA ALA A 108 1.28 30.40 4.00
C ALA A 108 0.73 31.79 4.33
N ALA A 109 0.42 32.07 5.60
CA ALA A 109 -0.11 33.35 6.03
C ALA A 109 0.86 34.53 5.84
N GLU A 110 2.17 34.29 5.83
CA GLU A 110 3.16 35.33 5.51
C GLU A 110 3.03 35.84 4.07
N PHE A 111 2.54 34.98 3.17
CA PHE A 111 2.38 35.27 1.75
C PHE A 111 0.96 35.68 1.40
N LEU A 112 -0.05 35.02 1.96
CA LEU A 112 -1.45 35.17 1.56
C LEU A 112 -2.31 35.92 2.59
N GLY A 113 -1.74 36.25 3.75
CA GLY A 113 -2.50 36.72 4.91
C GLY A 113 -3.15 35.57 5.69
N PRO A 114 -3.70 35.82 6.88
CA PRO A 114 -4.35 34.79 7.69
C PRO A 114 -5.60 34.25 6.97
N GLY A 115 -5.84 32.95 7.10
CA GLY A 115 -6.99 32.26 6.50
C GLY A 115 -6.89 30.74 6.62
N GLU A 116 -7.84 30.03 6.01
CA GLU A 116 -7.80 28.57 5.84
C GLU A 116 -7.26 28.27 4.44
N HIS A 117 -5.94 28.04 4.35
CA HIS A 117 -5.23 27.77 3.10
C HIS A 117 -5.09 26.28 2.82
N VAL A 118 -5.27 25.42 3.83
CA VAL A 118 -5.13 23.97 3.76
C VAL A 118 -6.51 23.32 3.76
N ALA A 119 -6.80 22.51 2.74
CA ALA A 119 -8.06 21.79 2.65
C ALA A 119 -8.03 20.48 3.44
N ARG A 120 -6.93 19.72 3.32
CA ARG A 120 -6.80 18.40 3.94
C ARG A 120 -5.34 17.97 3.99
N PHE A 121 -5.01 17.18 5.00
CA PHE A 121 -3.84 16.32 5.02
C PHE A 121 -4.32 14.90 5.34
N GLU A 122 -4.01 13.95 4.47
CA GLU A 122 -4.45 12.56 4.57
C GLU A 122 -3.31 11.64 4.16
N GLU A 123 -2.93 10.70 5.01
CA GLU A 123 -1.79 9.80 4.80
C GLU A 123 -0.50 10.59 4.48
N GLN A 124 -0.10 10.61 3.21
CA GLN A 124 1.06 11.37 2.71
C GLN A 124 0.66 12.55 1.84
N ASP A 125 -0.61 12.67 1.45
CA ASP A 125 -1.11 13.69 0.54
C ASP A 125 -1.58 14.93 1.31
N PHE A 126 -1.02 16.07 0.92
CA PHE A 126 -1.35 17.37 1.48
C PHE A 126 -1.99 18.25 0.40
N TYR A 127 -3.18 18.75 0.69
CA TYR A 127 -4.03 19.49 -0.23
C TYR A 127 -4.21 20.91 0.27
N PHE A 128 -3.85 21.89 -0.55
CA PHE A 128 -4.28 23.26 -0.32
C PHE A 128 -5.74 23.45 -0.74
N SER A 129 -6.39 24.48 -0.19
CA SER A 129 -7.70 24.93 -0.66
C SER A 129 -7.63 25.34 -2.14
N PRO A 130 -8.73 25.20 -2.92
CA PRO A 130 -8.71 25.46 -4.36
C PRO A 130 -8.09 26.81 -4.73
N GLY A 131 -7.10 26.79 -5.63
CA GLY A 131 -6.39 27.98 -6.13
C GLY A 131 -5.36 28.58 -5.16
N VAL A 132 -5.16 28.02 -3.96
CA VAL A 132 -4.09 28.45 -3.04
C VAL A 132 -2.71 28.08 -3.59
N TYR A 133 -2.54 26.85 -4.07
CA TYR A 133 -1.25 26.40 -4.61
C TYR A 133 -0.76 27.32 -5.75
N ASP A 134 -1.62 27.66 -6.70
CA ASP A 134 -1.27 28.55 -7.82
C ASP A 134 -0.84 29.94 -7.34
N ARG A 135 -1.58 30.53 -6.38
CA ARG A 135 -1.23 31.83 -5.80
C ARG A 135 0.09 31.81 -5.02
N LEU A 136 0.43 30.68 -4.40
CA LEU A 136 1.73 30.48 -3.77
C LEU A 136 2.82 30.31 -4.83
N ALA A 137 2.59 29.53 -5.88
CA ALA A 137 3.54 29.34 -6.97
C ALA A 137 3.92 30.66 -7.69
N GLU A 138 3.04 31.65 -7.72
CA GLU A 138 3.31 33.01 -8.23
C GLU A 138 4.23 33.86 -7.32
N LYS A 139 4.41 33.45 -6.05
CA LYS A 139 5.21 34.15 -5.04
C LYS A 139 6.55 33.43 -4.85
N PRO A 140 7.67 34.00 -5.33
CA PRO A 140 8.98 33.35 -5.26
C PRO A 140 9.33 32.88 -3.85
N GLY A 141 9.74 31.61 -3.72
CA GLY A 141 10.18 30.99 -2.47
C GLY A 141 9.06 30.59 -1.50
N SER A 142 7.79 30.87 -1.79
CA SER A 142 6.71 30.60 -0.82
C SER A 142 6.47 29.11 -0.57
N LEU A 143 6.42 28.30 -1.63
CA LEU A 143 6.27 26.84 -1.51
C LEU A 143 7.48 26.20 -0.82
N ASP A 144 8.69 26.72 -1.07
CA ASP A 144 9.91 26.25 -0.42
C ASP A 144 9.88 26.59 1.08
N GLN A 145 9.45 27.80 1.46
CA GLN A 145 9.31 28.18 2.87
C GLN A 145 8.24 27.36 3.59
N ILE A 146 7.12 27.03 2.93
CA ILE A 146 6.11 26.14 3.50
C ILE A 146 6.67 24.73 3.68
N ALA A 147 7.38 24.20 2.68
CA ALA A 147 8.06 22.92 2.78
C ALA A 147 9.07 22.91 3.94
N ASP A 148 9.92 23.93 4.05
CA ASP A 148 10.90 24.08 5.13
C ASP A 148 10.23 24.16 6.52
N ALA A 149 9.09 24.86 6.63
CA ALA A 149 8.34 24.93 7.87
C ALA A 149 7.82 23.55 8.30
N ILE A 150 7.31 22.75 7.35
CA ILE A 150 6.87 21.39 7.62
C ILE A 150 8.08 20.48 7.93
N GLU A 151 9.17 20.58 7.16
CA GLU A 151 10.39 19.78 7.36
C GLU A 151 11.10 20.11 8.68
N SER A 152 10.83 21.27 9.29
CA SER A 152 11.34 21.62 10.62
C SER A 152 10.70 20.82 11.76
N ILE A 153 9.57 20.17 11.50
CA ILE A 153 8.89 19.31 12.48
C ILE A 153 9.71 18.02 12.67
N GLU A 154 9.98 17.68 13.93
CA GLU A 154 10.66 16.43 14.26
C GLU A 154 9.88 15.22 13.72
N GLY A 155 10.61 14.28 13.11
CA GLY A 155 10.01 13.12 12.48
C GLY A 155 9.60 13.33 11.02
N ILE A 156 9.60 14.56 10.48
CA ILE A 156 9.50 14.76 9.03
C ILE A 156 10.86 14.49 8.39
N ALA A 157 10.84 13.77 7.27
CA ALA A 157 12.02 13.47 6.47
C ALA A 157 12.12 14.37 5.24
N ARG A 158 10.99 14.57 4.55
CA ARG A 158 10.95 15.38 3.33
C ARG A 158 9.54 15.80 2.95
N VAL A 159 9.42 16.95 2.28
CA VAL A 159 8.24 17.40 1.56
C VAL A 159 8.57 17.50 0.08
N TYR A 160 7.78 16.81 -0.74
CA TYR A 160 7.89 16.85 -2.20
C TYR A 160 6.73 17.63 -2.80
N ARG A 161 7.00 18.40 -3.86
CA ARG A 161 5.91 18.93 -4.70
C ARG A 161 5.44 17.86 -5.67
N ALA A 162 4.14 17.64 -5.72
CA ALA A 162 3.58 16.55 -6.53
C ALA A 162 3.72 16.79 -8.04
N ASP A 163 3.82 18.05 -8.47
CA ASP A 163 4.08 18.40 -9.88
C ASP A 163 5.49 18.01 -10.37
N THR A 164 6.45 17.79 -9.46
CA THR A 164 7.82 17.36 -9.77
C THR A 164 8.06 15.87 -9.54
N ILE A 165 7.26 15.21 -8.69
CA ILE A 165 7.52 13.82 -8.30
C ILE A 165 7.26 12.83 -9.43
N ARG A 166 6.29 13.12 -10.32
CA ARG A 166 5.90 12.22 -11.42
C ARG A 166 7.07 11.84 -12.34
N ASP A 167 8.02 12.75 -12.52
CA ASP A 167 9.18 12.56 -13.41
C ASP A 167 10.27 11.68 -12.75
N ARG A 168 10.08 11.28 -11.48
CA ARG A 168 11.01 10.44 -10.71
C ARG A 168 10.71 8.95 -10.78
N ARG A 169 9.69 8.52 -11.54
CA ARG A 169 9.22 7.11 -11.60
C ARG A 169 10.33 6.09 -11.81
N ASP A 170 11.31 6.42 -12.65
CA ASP A 170 12.41 5.52 -13.03
C ASP A 170 13.80 6.02 -12.57
N THR A 171 13.91 7.25 -12.09
CA THR A 171 15.19 7.92 -11.78
C THR A 171 15.36 8.27 -10.30
N GLY A 172 14.28 8.31 -9.54
CA GLY A 172 14.31 8.62 -8.11
C GLY A 172 14.87 7.49 -7.26
N ASN A 173 15.10 7.77 -5.98
CA ASN A 173 15.36 6.75 -4.96
C ASN A 173 14.09 5.89 -4.68
N SER A 174 14.16 4.90 -3.78
CA SER A 174 13.02 4.00 -3.53
C SER A 174 11.75 4.71 -3.07
N VAL A 175 11.86 5.74 -2.22
CA VAL A 175 10.73 6.54 -1.75
C VAL A 175 10.17 7.38 -2.88
N GLU A 176 11.03 8.09 -3.62
CA GLU A 176 10.61 8.94 -4.73
C GLU A 176 9.91 8.14 -5.84
N ARG A 177 10.41 6.94 -6.16
CA ARG A 177 9.75 6.05 -7.12
C ARG A 177 8.41 5.56 -6.62
N ALA A 178 8.26 5.26 -5.33
CA ALA A 178 6.99 4.85 -4.75
C ALA A 178 5.95 5.99 -4.81
N LEU A 179 6.34 7.21 -4.45
CA LEU A 179 5.49 8.40 -4.58
C LEU A 179 5.12 8.65 -6.04
N ALA A 180 6.08 8.60 -6.95
CA ALA A 180 5.85 8.81 -8.39
C ALA A 180 4.91 7.76 -9.00
N ARG A 181 4.99 6.50 -8.56
CA ARG A 181 4.10 5.41 -8.99
C ARG A 181 2.69 5.52 -8.42
N SER A 182 2.54 6.20 -7.29
CA SER A 182 1.24 6.41 -6.62
C SER A 182 0.60 7.75 -6.98
N TYR A 183 1.32 8.61 -7.71
CA TYR A 183 0.82 9.91 -8.13
C TYR A 183 -0.21 9.80 -9.26
N TYR A 184 -1.34 10.48 -9.08
CA TYR A 184 -2.37 10.62 -10.11
C TYR A 184 -2.81 12.09 -10.26
N PRO A 185 -2.67 12.70 -11.45
CA PRO A 185 -3.07 14.08 -11.69
C PRO A 185 -4.53 14.35 -11.31
N GLY A 186 -4.76 15.38 -10.49
CA GLY A 186 -6.10 15.78 -10.03
C GLY A 186 -6.69 14.92 -8.90
N ARG A 187 -5.92 13.97 -8.35
CA ARG A 187 -6.31 13.19 -7.15
C ARG A 187 -5.27 13.22 -6.05
N SER A 188 -3.99 13.17 -6.40
CA SER A 188 -2.90 13.36 -5.44
C SER A 188 -2.84 14.79 -4.93
N GLY A 189 -2.31 14.96 -3.73
CA GLY A 189 -2.09 16.24 -3.07
C GLY A 189 -1.15 17.15 -3.84
N ASP A 190 -1.14 18.42 -3.46
CA ASP A 190 -0.22 19.42 -3.99
C ASP A 190 1.20 19.18 -3.49
N LEU A 191 1.32 18.76 -2.22
CA LEU A 191 2.54 18.31 -1.59
C LEU A 191 2.40 16.85 -1.14
N LEU A 192 3.51 16.13 -1.14
CA LEU A 192 3.64 14.78 -0.61
C LEU A 192 4.61 14.79 0.57
N ILE A 193 4.11 14.47 1.75
CA ILE A 193 4.84 14.55 3.01
C ILE A 193 5.34 13.17 3.39
N VAL A 194 6.67 13.06 3.54
CA VAL A 194 7.36 11.84 3.93
C VAL A 194 7.86 12.02 5.36
N VAL A 195 7.33 11.20 6.26
CA VAL A 195 7.84 11.04 7.63
C VAL A 195 9.12 10.18 7.62
N ARG A 196 9.95 10.27 8.66
CA ARG A 196 11.12 9.41 8.87
C ARG A 196 10.71 7.95 9.05
N PRO A 197 11.61 6.98 8.84
CA PRO A 197 11.30 5.58 9.13
C PRO A 197 10.81 5.41 10.56
N TYR A 198 9.74 4.63 10.76
CA TYR A 198 9.13 4.36 12.07
C TYR A 198 8.42 5.53 12.75
N TRP A 199 8.27 6.64 12.05
CA TRP A 199 7.40 7.74 12.45
C TRP A 199 6.03 7.62 11.79
N THR A 200 4.98 8.10 12.46
CA THR A 200 3.61 8.04 11.92
C THR A 200 2.76 9.21 12.38
N THR A 201 1.75 9.56 11.60
CA THR A 201 0.69 10.51 11.98
C THR A 201 -0.54 9.81 12.58
N SER A 202 -0.56 8.47 12.56
CA SER A 202 -1.66 7.67 13.06
C SER A 202 -1.78 7.73 14.59
N THR A 203 -3.02 7.72 15.08
CA THR A 203 -3.36 7.60 16.50
C THR A 203 -3.63 6.16 16.94
N ASN A 204 -3.62 5.20 16.01
CA ASN A 204 -3.77 3.77 16.30
C ASN A 204 -2.48 3.19 16.92
N ALA A 205 -2.53 1.97 17.48
CA ALA A 205 -1.32 1.33 18.02
C ALA A 205 -0.24 1.23 16.93
N ALA A 206 -0.65 0.78 15.74
CA ALA A 206 0.16 0.75 14.54
C ALA A 206 -0.64 1.23 13.31
N GLY A 207 0.03 1.30 12.17
CA GLY A 207 -0.59 1.62 10.89
C GLY A 207 0.26 1.16 9.72
N HIS A 208 0.02 1.77 8.58
CA HIS A 208 0.78 1.60 7.35
C HIS A 208 0.63 2.89 6.54
N GLY A 209 1.04 2.90 5.27
CA GLY A 209 0.86 4.04 4.37
C GLY A 209 2.15 4.79 4.03
N THR A 210 3.32 4.28 4.47
CA THR A 210 4.62 4.85 4.10
C THR A 210 5.28 4.08 2.95
N SER A 211 6.25 4.72 2.30
CA SER A 211 7.06 4.09 1.23
C SER A 211 8.17 3.16 1.76
N TYR A 212 8.17 2.84 3.06
CA TYR A 212 9.22 2.05 3.69
C TYR A 212 8.94 0.56 3.62
N GLY A 213 10.00 -0.24 3.69
CA GLY A 213 9.93 -1.69 3.46
C GLY A 213 9.02 -2.45 4.41
N TYR A 214 8.74 -1.95 5.62
CA TYR A 214 7.78 -2.58 6.53
C TYR A 214 6.34 -2.44 6.06
N ASP A 215 6.01 -1.43 5.25
CA ASP A 215 4.69 -1.22 4.65
C ASP A 215 4.62 -1.75 3.21
N THR A 216 5.72 -1.76 2.46
CA THR A 216 5.68 -2.12 1.03
C THR A 216 6.03 -3.58 0.75
N ARG A 217 6.57 -4.32 1.73
CA ARG A 217 6.98 -5.71 1.54
C ARG A 217 5.84 -6.65 1.92
N VAL A 218 5.26 -7.29 0.91
CA VAL A 218 4.15 -8.25 1.04
C VAL A 218 4.55 -9.62 0.48
N PRO A 219 3.94 -10.72 0.95
CA PRO A 219 4.11 -12.02 0.31
C PRO A 219 3.42 -12.05 -1.06
N ILE A 220 3.96 -12.81 -2.01
CA ILE A 220 3.24 -13.25 -3.20
C ILE A 220 3.39 -14.77 -3.24
N LEU A 221 2.29 -15.46 -3.01
CA LEU A 221 2.22 -16.92 -3.05
C LEU A 221 1.37 -17.32 -4.26
N LEU A 222 1.86 -18.30 -5.02
CA LEU A 222 1.14 -18.94 -6.10
C LEU A 222 1.00 -20.43 -5.79
N MET A 223 -0.16 -21.01 -6.05
CA MET A 223 -0.45 -22.42 -5.81
C MET A 223 -1.43 -22.96 -6.86
N GLY A 224 -1.34 -24.25 -7.17
CA GLY A 224 -2.29 -24.94 -8.04
C GLY A 224 -1.70 -25.31 -9.41
N SER A 225 -2.59 -25.48 -10.38
CA SER A 225 -2.22 -25.96 -11.73
C SER A 225 -1.18 -25.07 -12.41
N ALA A 226 -0.20 -25.69 -13.08
CA ALA A 226 0.90 -25.02 -13.77
C ALA A 226 1.85 -24.15 -12.92
N ILE A 227 1.78 -24.23 -11.58
CA ILE A 227 2.71 -23.54 -10.68
C ILE A 227 3.88 -24.46 -10.30
N LEU A 228 5.11 -23.95 -10.40
CA LEU A 228 6.32 -24.66 -9.97
C LEU A 228 6.55 -24.48 -8.45
N PRO A 229 6.73 -25.56 -7.68
CA PRO A 229 7.13 -25.46 -6.28
C PRO A 229 8.53 -24.86 -6.17
N GLY A 230 8.67 -23.79 -5.39
CA GLY A 230 9.97 -23.16 -5.18
C GLY A 230 9.90 -21.87 -4.38
N GLN A 231 11.08 -21.34 -4.05
CA GLN A 231 11.23 -20.00 -3.52
C GLN A 231 12.05 -19.16 -4.50
N TYR A 232 11.50 -18.01 -4.86
CA TYR A 232 12.10 -17.10 -5.82
C TYR A 232 12.41 -15.80 -5.10
N LEU A 233 13.69 -15.43 -5.07
CA LEU A 233 14.18 -14.25 -4.34
C LEU A 233 14.41 -13.04 -5.26
N ALA A 234 14.01 -13.15 -6.53
CA ALA A 234 14.07 -12.04 -7.47
C ALA A 234 13.07 -10.94 -7.07
N PRO A 235 13.38 -9.66 -7.33
CA PRO A 235 12.42 -8.59 -7.10
C PRO A 235 11.14 -8.78 -7.92
N VAL A 236 9.99 -8.69 -7.25
CA VAL A 236 8.64 -8.76 -7.80
C VAL A 236 7.74 -7.75 -7.11
N THR A 237 6.58 -7.47 -7.70
CA THR A 237 5.57 -6.55 -7.15
C THR A 237 4.17 -7.18 -7.25
N PRO A 238 3.21 -6.83 -6.38
CA PRO A 238 1.82 -7.28 -6.52
C PRO A 238 1.22 -6.98 -7.91
N ALA A 239 1.71 -5.97 -8.62
CA ALA A 239 1.30 -5.68 -10.00
C ALA A 239 1.63 -6.82 -10.99
N ASP A 240 2.52 -7.75 -10.63
CA ASP A 240 2.87 -8.93 -11.42
C ASP A 240 1.80 -10.04 -11.33
N ILE A 241 0.89 -9.99 -10.35
CA ILE A 241 -0.15 -11.02 -10.13
C ILE A 241 -1.14 -11.05 -11.31
N ALA A 242 -1.69 -9.90 -11.68
CA ALA A 242 -2.69 -9.80 -12.75
C ALA A 242 -2.19 -10.33 -14.11
N PRO A 243 -1.03 -9.91 -14.66
CA PRO A 243 -0.51 -10.48 -15.90
C PRO A 243 -0.16 -11.96 -15.77
N THR A 244 0.30 -12.42 -14.60
CA THR A 244 0.58 -13.85 -14.37
C THR A 244 -0.68 -14.71 -14.44
N LEU A 245 -1.77 -14.30 -13.77
CA LEU A 245 -3.05 -15.00 -13.84
C LEU A 245 -3.66 -14.93 -15.25
N ALA A 246 -3.56 -13.77 -15.91
CA ALA A 246 -4.03 -13.61 -17.30
C ALA A 246 -3.27 -14.53 -18.27
N TYR A 247 -1.96 -14.69 -18.11
CA TYR A 247 -1.16 -15.63 -18.89
C TYR A 247 -1.64 -17.07 -18.71
N LEU A 248 -1.87 -17.51 -17.47
CA LEU A 248 -2.40 -18.84 -17.16
C LEU A 248 -3.81 -19.06 -17.73
N SER A 249 -4.65 -18.02 -17.73
CA SER A 249 -6.01 -18.08 -18.28
C SER A 249 -6.08 -17.82 -19.79
N ARG A 250 -4.94 -17.67 -20.47
CA ARG A 250 -4.85 -17.32 -21.91
C ARG A 250 -5.60 -16.03 -22.28
N ILE A 251 -5.68 -15.10 -21.35
CA ILE A 251 -6.25 -13.76 -21.54
C ILE A 251 -5.11 -12.79 -21.84
N THR A 252 -5.29 -11.97 -22.89
CA THR A 252 -4.38 -10.86 -23.16
C THR A 252 -4.85 -9.61 -22.43
N LEU A 253 -4.03 -9.08 -21.53
CA LEU A 253 -4.25 -7.74 -20.97
C LEU A 253 -3.78 -6.69 -21.98
N ALA A 254 -4.61 -5.67 -22.22
CA ALA A 254 -4.25 -4.58 -23.14
C ALA A 254 -3.07 -3.75 -22.62
N TYR A 255 -3.03 -3.54 -21.30
CA TYR A 255 -1.97 -2.83 -20.58
C TYR A 255 -1.75 -3.49 -19.22
N ALA A 256 -0.49 -3.60 -18.81
CA ALA A 256 -0.10 -4.04 -17.47
C ALA A 256 1.20 -3.34 -17.06
N ASP A 257 1.26 -2.87 -15.81
CA ASP A 257 2.50 -2.31 -15.23
C ASP A 257 3.48 -3.42 -14.80
N GLY A 258 2.95 -4.56 -14.37
CA GLY A 258 3.74 -5.72 -13.98
C GLY A 258 4.12 -6.63 -15.15
N ARG A 259 4.84 -7.69 -14.83
CA ARG A 259 5.27 -8.74 -15.76
C ARG A 259 4.69 -10.10 -15.38
N VAL A 260 4.67 -11.02 -16.34
CA VAL A 260 4.40 -12.43 -16.04
C VAL A 260 5.57 -13.02 -15.26
N LEU A 261 5.27 -13.71 -14.15
CA LEU A 261 6.25 -14.41 -13.32
C LEU A 261 6.59 -15.80 -13.89
N HIS A 262 7.15 -15.84 -15.10
CA HIS A 262 7.47 -17.09 -15.81
C HIS A 262 8.35 -18.05 -15.02
N GLU A 263 9.20 -17.52 -14.12
CA GLU A 263 10.06 -18.32 -13.25
C GLU A 263 9.27 -19.28 -12.35
N ALA A 264 8.03 -18.95 -12.00
CA ALA A 264 7.17 -19.71 -11.12
C ALA A 264 6.17 -20.61 -11.88
N LEU A 265 6.24 -20.66 -13.22
CA LEU A 265 5.27 -21.38 -14.04
C LEU A 265 5.91 -22.56 -14.79
N ILE A 266 5.16 -23.64 -14.92
CA ILE A 266 5.46 -24.68 -15.90
C ILE A 266 5.20 -24.05 -17.28
N GLY A 267 6.21 -23.99 -18.14
CA GLY A 267 6.06 -23.41 -19.47
C GLY A 267 4.84 -24.00 -20.20
N LEU A 268 3.95 -23.15 -20.71
CA LEU A 268 2.75 -23.60 -21.41
C LEU A 268 3.18 -24.41 -22.64
N GLN A 269 2.85 -25.70 -22.67
CA GLN A 269 2.91 -26.53 -23.87
C GLN A 269 1.73 -26.24 -24.79
#